data_AF-A0A1S3XIL5-F1
#
_entry.id   AF-A0A1S3XIL5-F1
#
_cell.length_a   1.000
_cell.length_b   1.000
_cell.length_c   1.000
_cell.angle_alpha   90.00
_cell.angle_beta   90.00
_cell.angle_gamma   90.00
#
_symmetry.space_group_name_H-M   'P 1'
#
loop_
_entity.id
_entity.type
_entity.pdbx_description
1 polymer ?
#
loop_
_entity_poly.entity_id
_entity_poly.type
_entity_poly.pdbx_seq_one_letter_code
_entity_poly.pdbx_strand_id
1 'polypeptide(L)'
;MVIILVYVDDLLIIGSNPQLVNDTKKTLQSQIKVKNLGELRYFLGIKVLRSQKGILLNQRNYALELISEVGLSGSKPVLTPLELNQKLTIVEYDAHVGRLGYLELADITAYQKLIGKLLYLTITRPDISFAVQTLN
;
A
#
# COMPACT_ATOMS: atom_id res chain seq x y z
N MET A 1 -4.38 -19.69 21.88
CA MET A 1 -3.62 -18.43 21.80
C MET A 1 -4.47 -17.39 21.10
N VAL A 2 -4.48 -16.16 21.61
CA VAL A 2 -5.13 -14.99 20.98
C VAL A 2 -4.07 -13.91 20.82
N ILE A 3 -4.05 -13.27 19.66
CA ILE A 3 -3.23 -12.11 19.33
C ILE A 3 -4.17 -10.93 19.11
N ILE A 4 -3.81 -9.78 19.65
CA ILE A 4 -4.48 -8.51 19.40
C ILE A 4 -3.46 -7.60 18.72
N LEU A 5 -3.76 -7.17 17.50
CA LEU A 5 -3.05 -6.13 16.78
C LEU A 5 -3.79 -4.80 17.01
N VAL A 6 -3.07 -3.77 17.45
CA VAL A 6 -3.62 -2.43 17.70
C VAL A 6 -3.00 -1.47 16.70
N TYR A 7 -3.84 -0.74 15.97
CA TYR A 7 -3.43 0.33 15.07
C TYR A 7 -4.32 1.55 15.29
N VAL A 8 -3.78 2.57 15.97
CA VAL A 8 -4.53 3.79 16.34
C VAL A 8 -5.87 3.39 17.00
N ASP A 9 -6.99 3.57 16.32
CA ASP A 9 -8.34 3.28 16.82
C ASP A 9 -8.86 1.87 16.43
N ASP A 10 -8.15 1.15 15.57
CA ASP A 10 -8.54 -0.18 15.08
C ASP A 10 -7.88 -1.30 15.88
N LEU A 11 -8.70 -2.27 16.31
CA LEU A 11 -8.24 -3.52 16.95
C LEU A 11 -8.56 -4.72 16.06
N LEU A 12 -7.54 -5.47 15.69
CA LEU A 12 -7.67 -6.75 15.00
C LEU A 12 -7.35 -7.90 15.97
N ILE A 13 -8.36 -8.72 16.26
CA ILE A 13 -8.24 -9.87 17.15
C ILE A 13 -8.21 -11.15 16.32
N ILE A 14 -7.16 -11.94 16.49
CA ILE A 14 -6.94 -13.21 15.77
C ILE A 14 -6.64 -14.30 16.80
N GLY A 15 -7.12 -15.52 16.58
CA GLY A 15 -6.81 -16.62 17.49
C GLY A 15 -7.20 -17.97 16.90
N SER A 16 -6.55 -19.01 17.41
CA SER A 16 -6.80 -20.40 17.00
C SER A 16 -8.04 -21.01 17.66
N ASN A 17 -8.48 -20.47 18.80
CA ASN A 17 -9.67 -20.92 19.52
C ASN A 17 -10.77 -19.83 19.45
N PRO A 18 -11.91 -20.08 18.78
CA PRO A 18 -13.01 -19.12 18.66
C PRO A 18 -13.64 -18.70 19.99
N GLN A 19 -13.71 -19.60 20.98
CA GLN A 19 -14.24 -19.26 22.31
C GLN A 19 -13.33 -18.23 22.99
N LEU A 20 -12.02 -18.48 22.99
CA LEU A 20 -11.05 -17.56 23.58
C LEU A 20 -11.04 -16.19 22.89
N VAL A 21 -11.23 -16.16 21.57
CA VAL A 21 -11.41 -14.90 20.81
C VAL A 21 -12.67 -14.16 21.25
N ASN A 22 -13.79 -14.87 21.42
CA ASN A 22 -15.04 -14.27 21.86
C ASN A 22 -14.99 -13.78 23.31
N ASP A 23 -14.34 -14.51 24.21
CA ASP A 23 -14.14 -14.09 25.59
C ASP A 23 -13.25 -12.85 25.65
N THR A 24 -12.18 -12.81 24.85
CA THR A 24 -11.32 -11.62 24.70
C THR A 24 -12.11 -10.41 24.21
N LYS A 25 -12.98 -10.60 23.19
CA LYS A 25 -13.88 -9.53 22.68
C LYS A 25 -14.80 -8.99 23.78
N LYS A 26 -15.42 -9.88 24.57
CA LYS A 26 -16.31 -9.49 25.68
C LYS A 26 -15.56 -8.72 26.76
N THR A 27 -14.38 -9.19 27.15
CA THR A 27 -13.54 -8.51 28.15
C THR A 27 -13.11 -7.13 27.68
N LEU A 28 -12.75 -6.95 26.40
CA LEU A 28 -12.45 -5.63 25.86
C LEU A 28 -13.68 -4.73 25.87
N GLN A 29 -14.84 -5.23 25.43
CA GLN A 29 -16.09 -4.46 25.43
C GLN A 29 -16.56 -4.01 26.81
N SER A 30 -16.20 -4.72 27.89
CA SER A 30 -16.55 -4.31 29.25
C SER A 30 -15.61 -3.24 29.83
N GLN A 31 -14.36 -3.20 29.36
CA GLN A 31 -13.33 -2.27 29.86
C GLN A 31 -13.22 -0.99 29.02
N ILE A 32 -13.46 -1.09 27.72
CA ILE A 32 -13.32 0.00 26.76
C ILE A 32 -14.52 0.04 25.81
N LYS A 33 -14.88 1.24 25.35
CA LYS A 33 -15.98 1.45 24.42
C LYS A 33 -15.56 1.04 23.00
N VAL A 34 -15.55 -0.26 22.72
CA VAL A 34 -15.21 -0.82 21.41
C VAL A 34 -16.44 -1.38 20.69
N LYS A 35 -16.56 -1.05 19.40
CA LYS A 35 -17.61 -1.57 18.52
C LYS A 35 -17.10 -2.83 17.83
N ASN A 36 -17.83 -3.93 17.96
CA ASN A 36 -17.54 -5.13 17.19
C ASN A 36 -18.04 -4.96 15.75
N LEU A 37 -17.11 -4.96 14.79
CA LEU A 37 -17.41 -4.86 13.35
C LEU A 37 -17.68 -6.23 12.70
N GLY A 38 -17.59 -7.30 13.48
CA GLY A 38 -17.81 -8.67 13.01
C GLY A 38 -16.55 -9.25 12.37
N GLU A 39 -16.74 -9.96 11.26
CA GLU A 39 -15.64 -10.55 10.51
C GLU A 39 -14.80 -9.47 9.81
N LEU A 40 -13.47 -9.62 9.81
CA LEU A 40 -12.55 -8.67 9.19
C LEU A 40 -12.82 -8.53 7.68
N ARG A 41 -13.41 -7.41 7.25
CA ARG A 41 -13.66 -7.10 5.83
C ARG A 41 -12.73 -6.03 5.28
N TYR A 42 -12.28 -5.11 6.14
CA TYR A 42 -11.38 -4.02 5.80
C TYR A 42 -10.43 -3.78 6.97
N PHE A 43 -9.15 -3.57 6.68
CA PHE A 43 -8.14 -3.17 7.67
C PHE A 43 -7.07 -2.34 6.98
N LEU A 44 -6.71 -1.18 7.55
CA LEU A 44 -5.73 -0.26 6.97
C LEU A 44 -6.03 0.16 5.52
N GLY A 45 -7.29 0.19 5.07
CA GLY A 45 -7.63 0.46 3.66
C GLY A 45 -7.49 -0.74 2.71
N ILE A 46 -7.12 -1.93 3.22
CA ILE A 46 -7.06 -3.18 2.47
C ILE A 46 -8.37 -3.93 2.64
N LYS A 47 -9.00 -4.31 1.52
CA LYS A 47 -10.19 -5.17 1.54
C LYS A 47 -9.78 -6.63 1.70
N VAL A 48 -10.39 -7.32 2.65
CA VAL A 48 -10.19 -8.74 2.90
C VAL A 48 -11.39 -9.51 2.36
N LEU A 49 -11.17 -10.31 1.32
CA LEU A 49 -12.15 -11.17 0.69
C LEU A 49 -11.87 -12.61 1.08
N ARG A 50 -12.90 -13.38 1.40
CA ARG A 50 -12.80 -14.81 1.72
C ARG A 50 -13.57 -15.63 0.72
N SER A 51 -12.98 -16.75 0.32
CA SER A 51 -13.58 -17.75 -0.55
C SER A 51 -13.23 -19.14 -0.04
N GLN A 52 -13.84 -20.17 -0.62
CA GLN A 52 -13.46 -21.56 -0.33
C GLN A 52 -11.99 -21.85 -0.67
N LYS A 53 -11.36 -21.07 -1.56
CA LYS A 53 -9.95 -21.21 -1.93
C LYS A 53 -8.98 -20.51 -0.96
N GLY A 54 -9.49 -19.70 -0.04
CA GLY A 54 -8.69 -18.95 0.92
C GLY A 54 -9.03 -17.47 0.97
N ILE A 55 -8.05 -16.67 1.42
CA ILE A 55 -8.18 -15.24 1.69
C ILE A 55 -7.48 -14.45 0.59
N LEU A 56 -8.14 -13.43 0.06
CA LEU A 56 -7.61 -12.49 -0.91
C LEU A 56 -7.57 -11.08 -0.30
N LEU A 57 -6.39 -10.46 -0.30
CA LEU A 57 -6.20 -9.06 0.04
C LEU A 57 -6.32 -8.22 -1.24
N ASN A 58 -7.14 -7.17 -1.21
CA ASN A 58 -7.50 -6.41 -2.40
C ASN A 58 -7.44 -4.89 -2.13
N GLN A 59 -6.64 -4.19 -2.93
CA GLN A 59 -6.51 -2.72 -2.95
C GLN A 59 -6.85 -2.13 -4.34
N ARG A 60 -7.69 -2.80 -5.15
CA ARG A 60 -8.04 -2.36 -6.51
C ARG A 60 -8.57 -0.92 -6.55
N ASN A 61 -9.42 -0.55 -5.61
CA ASN A 61 -9.97 0.82 -5.56
C ASN A 61 -8.85 1.86 -5.34
N TYR A 62 -7.92 1.57 -4.43
CA TYR A 62 -6.75 2.42 -4.17
C TYR A 62 -5.85 2.54 -5.42
N ALA A 63 -5.60 1.43 -6.13
CA ALA A 63 -4.85 1.47 -7.38
C ALA A 63 -5.54 2.32 -8.47
N LEU A 64 -6.86 2.21 -8.62
CA LEU A 64 -7.60 3.00 -9.60
C LEU A 64 -7.64 4.49 -9.25
N GLU A 65 -7.80 4.80 -7.97
CA GLU A 65 -7.74 6.17 -7.46
C GLU A 65 -6.36 6.78 -7.69
N LEU A 66 -5.30 6.06 -7.36
CA LEU A 66 -3.92 6.49 -7.63
C LEU A 66 -3.69 6.81 -9.11
N ILE A 67 -4.11 5.92 -10.02
CA ILE A 67 -4.00 6.12 -11.47
C ILE A 67 -4.78 7.36 -11.92
N SER A 68 -5.97 7.58 -11.36
CA SER A 68 -6.81 8.74 -11.67
C SER A 68 -6.18 10.04 -11.17
N GLU A 69 -5.62 10.06 -9.96
CA GLU A 69 -4.99 11.25 -9.37
C GLU A 69 -3.78 11.73 -10.19
N VAL A 70 -3.03 10.82 -10.81
CA VAL A 70 -1.88 11.16 -11.67
C VAL A 70 -2.27 11.35 -13.14
N GLY A 71 -3.56 11.28 -13.48
CA GLY A 71 -4.05 11.53 -14.84
C GLY A 71 -3.74 10.41 -15.85
N LEU A 72 -3.48 9.17 -15.39
CA LEU A 72 -3.09 8.05 -16.24
C LEU A 72 -4.23 7.04 -16.52
N SER A 73 -5.49 7.41 -16.28
CA SER A 73 -6.65 6.52 -16.48
C SER A 73 -6.83 6.02 -17.91
N GLY A 74 -6.31 6.75 -18.91
CA GLY A 74 -6.34 6.36 -20.32
C GLY A 74 -5.11 5.60 -20.80
N SER A 75 -4.13 5.36 -19.92
CA SER A 75 -2.87 4.72 -20.28
C SER A 75 -3.04 3.24 -20.61
N LYS A 76 -2.31 2.77 -21.62
CA LYS A 76 -2.29 1.35 -21.99
C LYS A 76 -1.57 0.54 -20.90
N PRO A 77 -2.05 -0.66 -20.56
CA PRO A 77 -1.36 -1.53 -19.62
C PRO A 77 -0.02 -1.99 -20.22
N VAL A 78 0.99 -2.12 -19.36
CA VAL A 78 2.32 -2.61 -19.71
C VAL A 78 2.62 -3.84 -18.85
N LEU A 79 3.23 -4.86 -19.45
CA LEU A 79 3.58 -6.11 -18.76
C LEU A 79 4.84 -5.99 -17.90
N THR A 80 5.75 -5.10 -18.30
CA THR A 80 7.02 -4.81 -17.64
C THR A 80 6.96 -3.43 -16.97
N PRO A 81 6.91 -3.36 -15.63
CA PRO A 81 6.80 -2.08 -14.92
C PRO A 81 7.99 -1.13 -15.10
N LEU A 82 9.19 -1.66 -15.35
CA LEU A 82 10.42 -0.90 -15.60
C LEU A 82 11.35 -1.71 -16.50
N GLU A 83 12.03 -1.07 -17.43
CA GLU A 83 13.05 -1.72 -18.27
C GLU A 83 14.35 -1.90 -17.50
N LEU A 84 15.04 -3.02 -17.73
CA LEU A 84 16.36 -3.27 -17.14
C LEU A 84 17.39 -2.30 -17.73
N ASN A 85 18.21 -1.70 -16.87
CA ASN A 85 19.23 -0.71 -17.23
C ASN A 85 18.67 0.60 -17.83
N GLN A 86 17.40 0.92 -17.54
CA GLN A 86 16.85 2.21 -17.92
C GLN A 86 17.63 3.34 -17.22
N LYS A 87 18.21 4.24 -18.00
CA LYS A 87 18.78 5.48 -17.46
C LYS A 87 17.64 6.37 -16.97
N LEU A 88 17.65 6.66 -15.67
CA LEU A 88 16.69 7.57 -15.03
C LEU A 88 17.12 9.04 -15.10
N THR A 89 18.16 9.33 -15.88
CA THR A 89 18.65 10.68 -16.15
C THR A 89 18.08 11.19 -17.48
N ILE A 90 17.80 12.48 -17.55
CA ILE A 90 17.45 13.13 -18.83
C ILE A 90 18.69 13.28 -19.70
N VAL A 91 18.53 13.23 -21.02
CA VAL A 91 19.65 13.36 -21.98
C VAL A 91 20.45 14.65 -21.75
N GLU A 92 19.78 15.73 -21.36
CA GLU A 92 20.39 17.01 -21.03
C GLU A 92 21.29 16.95 -19.79
N TYR A 93 20.95 16.10 -18.80
CA TYR A 93 21.75 15.84 -17.61
C TYR A 93 23.03 15.08 -17.98
N ASP A 94 22.90 14.02 -18.78
CA ASP A 94 24.03 13.23 -19.26
C ASP A 94 24.98 14.08 -20.13
N ALA A 95 24.46 15.06 -20.88
CA ALA A 95 25.24 15.97 -21.73
C ALA A 95 25.95 17.11 -20.96
N HIS A 96 25.46 17.50 -19.78
CA HIS A 96 25.94 18.67 -19.02
C HIS A 96 26.65 18.34 -17.71
N VAL A 97 27.05 17.08 -17.49
CA VAL A 97 27.83 16.67 -16.30
C VAL A 97 29.07 17.56 -16.17
N GLY A 98 29.00 18.53 -15.25
CA GLY A 98 30.09 19.46 -14.91
C GLY A 98 29.87 20.95 -15.22
N ARG A 99 28.74 21.41 -15.79
CA ARG A 99 28.62 22.86 -16.16
C ARG A 99 27.37 23.66 -15.79
N LEU A 100 26.34 23.11 -15.13
CA LEU A 100 25.29 23.96 -14.56
C LEU A 100 24.95 23.53 -13.14
N GLY A 101 24.92 24.52 -12.25
CA GLY A 101 24.31 24.41 -10.94
C GLY A 101 22.88 23.93 -11.08
N TYR A 102 22.58 22.90 -10.28
CA TYR A 102 21.38 22.08 -10.28
C TYR A 102 20.08 22.86 -10.52
N LEU A 103 19.23 22.34 -11.41
CA LEU A 103 17.79 22.54 -11.29
C LEU A 103 17.33 21.60 -10.18
N GLU A 104 17.43 22.06 -8.93
CA GLU A 104 16.68 21.41 -7.84
C GLU A 104 15.21 21.36 -8.27
N LEU A 105 14.59 20.18 -8.14
CA LEU A 105 13.16 20.05 -8.30
C LEU A 105 12.50 21.09 -7.39
N ALA A 106 11.80 22.06 -7.97
CA ALA A 106 11.16 23.13 -7.22
C ALA A 106 10.20 22.59 -6.13
N ASP A 107 9.67 21.38 -6.34
CA ASP A 107 8.91 20.63 -5.34
C ASP A 107 9.18 19.11 -5.44
N ILE A 108 9.94 18.56 -4.48
CA ILE A 108 10.20 17.12 -4.35
C ILE A 108 9.00 16.35 -3.75
N THR A 109 8.05 17.06 -3.14
CA THR A 109 6.95 16.47 -2.37
C THR A 109 6.04 15.65 -3.25
N ALA A 110 5.77 16.10 -4.48
CA ALA A 110 4.94 15.38 -5.44
C ALA A 110 5.52 13.99 -5.76
N TYR A 111 6.84 13.93 -5.97
CA TYR A 111 7.55 12.68 -6.22
C TYR A 111 7.51 11.74 -5.01
N GLN A 112 7.91 12.23 -3.84
CA GLN A 112 7.94 11.43 -2.60
C GLN A 112 6.54 10.91 -2.22
N LYS A 113 5.51 11.73 -2.42
CA LYS A 113 4.11 11.32 -2.21
C LYS A 113 3.72 10.20 -3.16
N LEU A 114 4.08 10.27 -4.44
CA LEU A 114 3.80 9.22 -5.41
C LEU A 114 4.54 7.91 -5.05
N ILE A 115 5.84 7.99 -4.72
CA ILE A 115 6.61 6.83 -4.28
C ILE A 115 6.01 6.21 -3.02
N GLY A 116 5.61 7.02 -2.03
CA GLY A 116 4.93 6.53 -0.82
C GLY A 116 3.63 5.79 -1.13
N LYS A 117 2.82 6.30 -2.06
CA LYS A 117 1.59 5.62 -2.51
C LYS A 117 1.88 4.31 -3.25
N LEU A 118 2.91 4.28 -4.10
CA LEU A 118 3.34 3.06 -4.81
C LEU A 118 3.90 2.01 -3.85
N LEU A 119 4.72 2.41 -2.87
CA LEU A 119 5.23 1.54 -1.80
C LEU A 119 4.08 0.88 -1.05
N TYR A 120 3.07 1.64 -0.66
CA TYR A 120 1.90 1.08 0.00
C TYR A 120 1.11 0.11 -0.89
N LEU A 121 1.05 0.32 -2.21
CA LEU A 121 0.42 -0.59 -3.17
C LEU A 121 1.18 -1.93 -3.31
N THR A 122 2.50 -1.96 -3.08
CA THR A 122 3.31 -3.20 -3.17
C THR A 122 2.83 -4.31 -2.23
N ILE A 123 2.10 -3.96 -1.16
CA ILE A 123 1.48 -4.92 -0.23
C ILE A 123 0.57 -5.91 -0.96
N THR A 124 -0.17 -5.48 -1.99
CA THR A 124 -1.03 -6.37 -2.80
C THR A 124 -0.56 -6.52 -4.25
N ARG A 125 0.44 -5.76 -4.68
CA ARG A 125 1.07 -5.81 -6.01
C ARG A 125 2.58 -6.02 -5.90
N PRO A 126 3.05 -7.20 -5.46
CA PRO A 126 4.47 -7.46 -5.32
C PRO A 126 5.22 -7.40 -6.67
N ASP A 127 4.52 -7.56 -7.79
CA ASP A 127 5.05 -7.52 -9.15
C ASP A 127 5.64 -6.16 -9.55
N ILE A 128 5.25 -5.06 -8.91
CA ILE A 128 5.84 -3.73 -9.16
C ILE A 128 6.98 -3.38 -8.20
N SER A 129 7.29 -4.23 -7.21
CA SER A 129 8.20 -3.89 -6.11
C SER A 129 9.60 -3.49 -6.60
N PHE A 130 10.12 -4.21 -7.60
CA PHE A 130 11.43 -3.90 -8.19
C PHE A 130 11.47 -2.50 -8.80
N ALA A 131 10.43 -2.13 -9.57
CA ALA A 131 10.35 -0.82 -10.20
C ALA A 131 10.26 0.29 -9.14
N VAL A 132 9.40 0.10 -8.13
CA VAL A 132 9.24 1.08 -7.04
C VAL A 132 10.52 1.25 -6.23
N GLN A 133 11.23 0.16 -5.92
CA GLN A 133 12.51 0.22 -5.19
C GLN A 133 13.63 0.88 -5.99
N THR A 134 13.66 0.68 -7.31
CA THR A 134 14.65 1.32 -8.18
C THR A 134 14.45 2.83 -8.27
N LEU A 135 13.21 3.29 -8.08
CA LEU A 135 12.85 4.71 -8.09
C LEU A 135 13.03 5.39 -6.73
N ASN A 136 13.08 4.63 -5.63
CA ASN A 136 13.21 5.20 -4.28
C ASN A 136 14.65 5.61 -3.97
#